data_AF-A0A1Q3ZM62-F1
#
_entry.id   AF-A0A1Q3ZM62-F1
#
_cell.length_a   1.000
_cell.length_b   1.000
_cell.length_c   1.000
_cell.angle_alpha   90.00
_cell.angle_beta   90.00
_cell.angle_gamma   90.00
#
_symmetry.space_group_name_H-M   'P 1'
#
loop_
_entity.id
_entity.type
_entity.pdbx_description
1 polymer ?
#
loop_
_entity_poly.entity_id
_entity_poly.type
_entity_poly.pdbx_seq_one_letter_code
_entity_poly.pdbx_strand_id
1 'polypeptide(L)'
;MNSTSSLSQKVLKNKYKPLFQFFIDGIKDLYWAEKAIETLLKKNKSLAYTEELSDAIEDHEQQTHKHVLRLEKIFHALNMKPEAKKCEAMAGIIKEAEETVATTPENSMTRDAVIIICAQKVEHYEIASYGGLLQIALTFNMESIADLLEKTLLEEEETDLLLSDIAESYINLEAAEEDDDEDNDEDDKNNKESKGDHKNKSTSSATDMKKGENAK
;
A
#
# COMPACT_ATOMS: atom_id res chain seq x y z
N MET A 1 -5.55 10.71 42.77
CA MET A 1 -5.22 9.26 42.68
C MET A 1 -6.50 8.47 42.89
N ASN A 2 -7.00 7.73 41.89
CA ASN A 2 -7.99 6.64 42.04
C ASN A 2 -8.45 5.99 40.71
N SER A 3 -8.10 6.53 39.53
CA SER A 3 -8.68 6.11 38.23
C SER A 3 -8.54 4.61 37.91
N THR A 4 -7.41 3.99 38.26
CA THR A 4 -7.20 2.53 38.12
C THR A 4 -8.22 1.70 38.91
N SER A 5 -8.65 2.16 40.09
CA SER A 5 -9.73 1.50 40.86
C SER A 5 -11.07 1.57 40.11
N SER A 6 -11.38 2.72 39.49
CA SER A 6 -12.63 2.91 38.74
C SER A 6 -12.69 2.05 37.47
N LEU A 7 -11.62 2.02 36.66
CA LEU A 7 -11.61 1.24 35.42
C LEU A 7 -11.69 -0.26 35.70
N SER A 8 -10.92 -0.79 36.66
CA SER A 8 -10.99 -2.20 37.04
C SER A 8 -12.39 -2.61 37.53
N GLN A 9 -13.09 -1.73 38.27
CA GLN A 9 -14.49 -1.97 38.65
C GLN A 9 -15.45 -1.96 37.45
N LYS A 10 -15.26 -1.05 36.48
CA LYS A 10 -16.04 -1.02 35.22
C LYS A 10 -15.85 -2.34 34.44
N VAL A 11 -14.62 -2.80 34.25
CA VAL A 11 -14.29 -4.07 33.58
C VAL A 11 -14.95 -5.26 34.30
N LEU A 12 -14.74 -5.42 35.61
CA LEU A 12 -15.33 -6.53 36.38
C LEU A 12 -16.86 -6.54 36.34
N LYS A 13 -17.51 -5.37 36.39
CA LYS A 13 -18.97 -5.21 36.30
C LYS A 13 -19.53 -5.53 34.90
N ASN A 14 -18.75 -5.33 33.85
CA ASN A 14 -19.19 -5.48 32.46
C ASN A 14 -18.78 -6.83 31.82
N LYS A 15 -17.80 -7.55 32.39
CA LYS A 15 -17.18 -8.76 31.81
C LYS A 15 -18.15 -9.81 31.22
N TYR A 16 -19.35 -9.97 31.78
CA TYR A 16 -20.33 -10.98 31.35
C TYR A 16 -21.41 -10.45 30.40
N LYS A 17 -21.27 -9.21 29.88
CA LYS A 17 -22.22 -8.60 28.93
C LYS A 17 -21.82 -8.95 27.49
N PRO A 18 -22.75 -9.36 26.60
CA PRO A 18 -22.43 -9.66 25.20
C PRO A 18 -21.71 -8.52 24.45
N LEU A 19 -22.14 -7.26 24.62
CA LEU A 19 -21.48 -6.11 24.01
C LEU A 19 -20.05 -5.86 24.54
N PHE A 20 -19.77 -6.22 25.80
CA PHE A 20 -18.42 -6.14 26.35
C PHE A 20 -17.54 -7.28 25.83
N GLN A 21 -18.09 -8.49 25.67
CA GLN A 21 -17.37 -9.59 25.03
C GLN A 21 -17.02 -9.25 23.57
N PHE A 22 -17.97 -8.72 22.79
CA PHE A 22 -17.72 -8.22 21.44
C PHE A 22 -16.62 -7.14 21.40
N PHE A 23 -16.63 -6.18 22.34
CA PHE A 23 -15.56 -5.19 22.46
C PHE A 23 -14.19 -5.84 22.70
N ILE A 24 -14.10 -6.80 23.62
CA ILE A 24 -12.85 -7.52 23.90
C ILE A 24 -12.37 -8.31 22.68
N ASP A 25 -13.27 -8.99 21.97
CA ASP A 25 -12.91 -9.76 20.78
C ASP A 25 -12.47 -8.84 19.61
N GLY A 26 -13.10 -7.67 19.45
CA GLY A 26 -12.67 -6.65 18.47
C GLY A 26 -11.27 -6.09 18.77
N ILE A 27 -10.92 -5.84 20.04
CA ILE A 27 -9.55 -5.45 20.43
C ILE A 27 -8.52 -6.55 20.12
N LYS A 28 -8.91 -7.83 20.21
CA LYS A 28 -8.04 -8.96 19.80
C LYS A 28 -7.90 -9.10 18.29
N ASP A 29 -8.95 -8.75 17.55
CA ASP A 29 -8.97 -8.81 16.08
C ASP A 29 -8.14 -7.67 15.47
N LEU A 30 -8.27 -6.43 15.99
CA LEU A 30 -7.38 -5.32 15.64
C LEU A 30 -5.91 -5.66 15.94
N TYR A 31 -5.60 -6.16 17.15
CA TYR A 31 -4.23 -6.52 17.53
C TYR A 31 -3.62 -7.69 16.72
N TRP A 32 -4.43 -8.37 15.90
CA TRP A 32 -3.94 -9.24 14.84
C TRP A 32 -3.82 -8.53 13.50
N ALA A 33 -4.84 -7.76 13.10
CA ALA A 33 -4.90 -7.00 11.84
C ALA A 33 -3.65 -6.12 11.69
N GLU A 34 -3.43 -5.25 12.65
CA GLU A 34 -2.27 -4.37 12.81
C GLU A 34 -0.92 -5.05 12.56
N LYS A 35 -0.72 -6.26 13.10
CA LYS A 35 0.55 -7.00 12.93
C LYS A 35 0.69 -7.64 11.55
N ALA A 36 -0.43 -7.95 10.90
CA ALA A 36 -0.44 -8.38 9.51
C ALA A 36 -0.22 -7.18 8.57
N ILE A 37 -0.76 -6.00 8.90
CA ILE A 37 -0.56 -4.73 8.18
C ILE A 37 0.89 -4.26 8.33
N GLU A 38 1.48 -4.28 9.52
CA GLU A 38 2.92 -4.02 9.78
C GLU A 38 3.84 -5.00 9.01
N THR A 39 3.29 -6.09 8.46
CA THR A 39 4.01 -7.03 7.57
C THR A 39 3.73 -6.73 6.08
N LEU A 40 2.52 -6.29 5.73
CA LEU A 40 2.15 -5.86 4.38
C LEU A 40 2.86 -4.55 3.98
N LEU A 41 2.91 -3.55 4.86
CA LEU A 41 3.52 -2.25 4.57
C LEU A 41 5.02 -2.40 4.22
N LYS A 42 5.76 -3.19 5.00
CA LYS A 42 7.17 -3.56 4.71
C LYS A 42 7.37 -4.20 3.33
N LYS A 43 6.37 -4.92 2.83
CA LYS A 43 6.38 -5.49 1.48
C LYS A 43 6.05 -4.41 0.45
N ASN A 44 4.92 -3.70 0.63
CA ASN A 44 4.42 -2.70 -0.31
C ASN A 44 5.38 -1.52 -0.50
N LYS A 45 6.13 -1.11 0.53
CA LYS A 45 7.19 -0.10 0.43
C LYS A 45 8.19 -0.43 -0.69
N SER A 46 8.53 -1.71 -0.83
CA SER A 46 9.47 -2.22 -1.85
C SER A 46 8.81 -2.54 -3.21
N LEU A 47 7.50 -2.32 -3.34
CA LEU A 47 6.72 -2.49 -4.56
C LEU A 47 6.20 -1.16 -5.13
N ALA A 48 6.16 -0.10 -4.33
CA ALA A 48 5.89 1.26 -4.77
C ALA A 48 6.97 1.74 -5.74
N TYR A 49 6.56 2.38 -6.82
CA TYR A 49 7.41 2.94 -7.86
C TYR A 49 7.87 4.36 -7.54
N THR A 50 6.95 5.18 -7.00
CA THR A 50 7.20 6.57 -6.61
C THR A 50 7.85 6.67 -5.22
N GLU A 51 8.79 7.61 -5.08
CA GLU A 51 9.46 7.90 -3.79
C GLU A 51 8.43 8.38 -2.75
N GLU A 52 7.47 9.21 -3.16
CA GLU A 52 6.41 9.76 -2.30
C GLU A 52 5.46 8.69 -1.73
N LEU A 53 5.04 7.70 -2.54
CA LEU A 53 4.23 6.58 -2.02
C LEU A 53 5.08 5.64 -1.14
N SER A 54 6.36 5.43 -1.46
CA SER A 54 7.26 4.61 -0.63
C SER A 54 7.51 5.24 0.75
N ASP A 55 7.67 6.57 0.80
CA ASP A 55 7.80 7.35 2.04
C ASP A 55 6.49 7.34 2.85
N ALA A 56 5.33 7.55 2.21
CA ALA A 56 4.03 7.47 2.88
C ALA A 56 3.78 6.10 3.53
N ILE A 57 4.19 5.02 2.85
CA ILE A 57 4.09 3.64 3.39
C ILE A 57 5.09 3.41 4.55
N GLU A 58 6.26 4.07 4.57
CA GLU A 58 7.20 4.01 5.71
C GLU A 58 6.70 4.78 6.95
N ASP A 59 6.11 5.95 6.75
CA ASP A 59 5.52 6.70 7.87
C ASP A 59 4.28 5.97 8.42
N HIS A 60 3.46 5.34 7.56
CA HIS A 60 2.37 4.47 8.02
C HIS A 60 2.88 3.21 8.74
N GLU A 61 3.95 2.54 8.26
CA GLU A 61 4.57 1.40 8.98
C GLU A 61 4.98 1.80 10.40
N GLN A 62 5.57 3.00 10.54
CA GLN A 62 5.90 3.56 11.84
C GLN A 62 4.65 3.94 12.66
N GLN A 63 3.54 4.34 12.04
CA GLN A 63 2.23 4.54 12.70
C GLN A 63 1.67 3.21 13.21
N THR A 64 1.44 2.21 12.36
CA THR A 64 0.97 0.86 12.72
C THR A 64 1.77 0.27 13.89
N HIS A 65 3.10 0.42 13.90
CA HIS A 65 3.92 -0.04 15.04
C HIS A 65 3.58 0.68 16.37
N LYS A 66 3.29 2.00 16.33
CA LYS A 66 2.79 2.76 17.50
C LYS A 66 1.38 2.29 17.90
N HIS A 67 0.54 1.89 16.93
CA HIS A 67 -0.84 1.46 17.14
C HIS A 67 -0.91 0.07 17.79
N VAL A 68 -0.08 -0.90 17.35
CA VAL A 68 0.21 -2.17 18.06
C VAL A 68 0.56 -1.90 19.53
N LEU A 69 1.51 -1.00 19.78
CA LEU A 69 1.90 -0.59 21.13
C LEU A 69 0.81 0.22 21.87
N ARG A 70 -0.22 0.72 21.18
CA ARG A 70 -1.38 1.41 21.77
C ARG A 70 -2.44 0.39 22.20
N LEU A 71 -2.68 -0.64 21.40
CA LEU A 71 -3.52 -1.79 21.77
C LEU A 71 -2.96 -2.57 22.97
N GLU A 72 -1.64 -2.74 23.08
CA GLU A 72 -1.03 -3.36 24.27
C GLU A 72 -1.29 -2.56 25.57
N LYS A 73 -1.35 -1.22 25.49
CA LYS A 73 -1.76 -0.37 26.61
C LYS A 73 -3.24 -0.56 26.96
N ILE A 74 -4.10 -0.77 25.95
CA ILE A 74 -5.52 -1.10 26.14
C ILE A 74 -5.68 -2.47 26.83
N PHE A 75 -4.99 -3.51 26.37
CA PHE A 75 -4.97 -4.82 27.06
C PHE A 75 -4.55 -4.69 28.53
N HIS A 76 -3.48 -3.92 28.81
CA HIS A 76 -3.04 -3.66 30.18
C HIS A 76 -4.11 -2.94 31.01
N ALA A 77 -4.75 -1.90 30.45
CA ALA A 77 -5.84 -1.17 31.12
C ALA A 77 -7.09 -2.04 31.39
N LEU A 78 -7.33 -3.05 30.55
CA LEU A 78 -8.36 -4.09 30.75
C LEU A 78 -7.95 -5.19 31.75
N ASN A 79 -6.73 -5.13 32.30
CA ASN A 79 -6.11 -6.17 33.12
C ASN A 79 -6.08 -7.54 32.40
N MET A 80 -5.72 -7.51 31.12
CA MET A 80 -5.55 -8.66 30.24
C MET A 80 -4.11 -8.72 29.71
N LYS A 81 -3.70 -9.91 29.24
CA LYS A 81 -2.50 -10.03 28.41
C LYS A 81 -2.88 -9.72 26.94
N PRO A 82 -1.99 -9.09 26.15
CA PRO A 82 -2.16 -9.01 24.71
C PRO A 82 -2.31 -10.41 24.10
N GLU A 83 -3.34 -10.58 23.29
CA GLU A 83 -3.73 -11.86 22.69
C GLU A 83 -4.31 -11.57 21.30
N ALA A 84 -3.62 -11.96 20.25
CA ALA A 84 -4.06 -11.75 18.87
C ALA A 84 -5.04 -12.85 18.46
N LYS A 85 -6.21 -12.46 17.95
CA LYS A 85 -7.22 -13.36 17.36
C LYS A 85 -7.28 -13.07 15.87
N LYS A 86 -7.18 -14.10 15.01
CA LYS A 86 -7.09 -13.88 13.56
C LYS A 86 -8.32 -13.16 13.03
N CYS A 87 -8.13 -11.95 12.50
CA CYS A 87 -9.17 -11.23 11.79
C CYS A 87 -9.29 -11.78 10.38
N GLU A 88 -10.33 -12.59 10.14
CA GLU A 88 -10.59 -13.16 8.80
C GLU A 88 -10.94 -12.09 7.75
N ALA A 89 -11.47 -10.93 8.16
CA ALA A 89 -11.75 -9.81 7.24
C ALA A 89 -10.45 -9.17 6.75
N MET A 90 -9.57 -8.73 7.65
CA MET A 90 -8.27 -8.16 7.28
C MET A 90 -7.37 -9.18 6.56
N ALA A 91 -7.41 -10.46 6.96
CA ALA A 91 -6.72 -11.53 6.22
C ALA A 91 -7.22 -11.68 4.78
N GLY A 92 -8.49 -11.34 4.50
CA GLY A 92 -9.05 -11.27 3.15
C GLY A 92 -8.55 -10.05 2.37
N ILE A 93 -8.60 -8.86 2.99
CA ILE A 93 -8.17 -7.59 2.38
C ILE A 93 -6.67 -7.64 2.03
N ILE A 94 -5.82 -8.11 2.95
CA ILE A 94 -4.38 -8.28 2.70
C ILE A 94 -4.14 -9.24 1.54
N LYS A 95 -4.86 -10.37 1.48
CA LYS A 95 -4.73 -11.33 0.37
C LYS A 95 -5.16 -10.72 -0.96
N GLU A 96 -6.26 -9.98 -0.99
CA GLU A 96 -6.73 -9.26 -2.18
C GLU A 96 -5.70 -8.23 -2.64
N ALA A 97 -5.09 -7.48 -1.72
CA ALA A 97 -4.01 -6.55 -2.02
C ALA A 97 -2.78 -7.26 -2.61
N GLU A 98 -2.31 -8.34 -1.97
CA GLU A 98 -1.16 -9.11 -2.45
C GLU A 98 -1.38 -9.73 -3.83
N GLU A 99 -2.60 -10.21 -4.13
CA GLU A 99 -2.94 -10.80 -5.42
C GLU A 99 -3.16 -9.73 -6.51
N THR A 100 -3.77 -8.58 -6.18
CA THR A 100 -4.06 -7.52 -7.17
C THR A 100 -2.79 -6.75 -7.56
N VAL A 101 -1.94 -6.38 -6.59
CA VAL A 101 -0.65 -5.72 -6.88
C VAL A 101 0.24 -6.64 -7.74
N ALA A 102 0.19 -7.96 -7.53
CA ALA A 102 0.93 -8.93 -8.32
C ALA A 102 0.45 -9.09 -9.78
N THR A 103 -0.70 -8.50 -10.17
CA THR A 103 -1.19 -8.48 -11.56
C THR A 103 -0.86 -7.20 -12.33
N THR A 104 -0.20 -6.23 -11.71
CA THR A 104 0.24 -4.98 -12.37
C THR A 104 1.65 -5.10 -12.96
N PRO A 105 2.05 -4.28 -13.95
CA PRO A 105 3.45 -4.15 -14.36
C PRO A 105 4.36 -3.79 -13.16
N GLU A 106 5.65 -4.14 -13.21
CA GLU A 106 6.61 -3.73 -12.17
C GLU A 106 7.17 -2.34 -12.48
N ASN A 107 7.25 -1.46 -11.47
CA ASN A 107 7.77 -0.08 -11.58
C ASN A 107 6.90 0.82 -12.50
N SER A 108 5.59 0.84 -12.27
CA SER A 108 4.61 1.65 -13.03
C SER A 108 3.67 2.43 -12.12
N MET A 109 3.09 3.52 -12.63
CA MET A 109 2.07 4.32 -11.93
C MET A 109 0.77 3.53 -11.74
N THR A 110 0.42 2.64 -12.68
CA THR A 110 -0.67 1.67 -12.54
C THR A 110 -0.50 0.78 -11.31
N ARG A 111 0.74 0.37 -10.99
CA ARG A 111 1.03 -0.37 -9.75
C ARG A 111 0.78 0.50 -8.52
N ASP A 112 1.24 1.73 -8.52
CA ASP A 112 1.08 2.64 -7.38
C ASP A 112 -0.39 3.01 -7.13
N ALA A 113 -1.17 3.26 -8.18
CA ALA A 113 -2.63 3.45 -8.08
C ALA A 113 -3.32 2.23 -7.46
N VAL A 114 -2.92 1.01 -7.85
CA VAL A 114 -3.45 -0.24 -7.26
C VAL A 114 -2.98 -0.43 -5.82
N ILE A 115 -1.73 -0.10 -5.47
CA ILE A 115 -1.22 -0.13 -4.08
C ILE A 115 -2.04 0.83 -3.21
N ILE A 116 -2.30 2.06 -3.67
CA ILE A 116 -3.11 3.05 -2.95
C ILE A 116 -4.53 2.53 -2.74
N ILE A 117 -5.23 2.08 -3.80
CA ILE A 117 -6.60 1.53 -3.69
C ILE A 117 -6.64 0.32 -2.73
N CYS A 118 -5.56 -0.45 -2.64
CA CYS A 118 -5.46 -1.57 -1.70
C CYS A 118 -5.15 -1.13 -0.27
N ALA A 119 -4.37 -0.07 -0.07
CA ALA A 119 -4.15 0.56 1.24
C ALA A 119 -5.43 1.21 1.77
N GLN A 120 -6.16 1.99 0.96
CA GLN A 120 -7.43 2.59 1.39
C GLN A 120 -8.49 1.55 1.81
N LYS A 121 -8.48 0.34 1.23
CA LYS A 121 -9.33 -0.78 1.72
C LYS A 121 -8.94 -1.26 3.12
N VAL A 122 -7.67 -1.15 3.50
CA VAL A 122 -7.18 -1.38 4.87
C VAL A 122 -7.64 -0.25 5.78
N GLU A 123 -7.35 1.00 5.43
CA GLU A 123 -7.73 2.18 6.23
C GLU A 123 -9.23 2.23 6.50
N HIS A 124 -10.07 2.07 5.48
CA HIS A 124 -11.53 2.03 5.63
C HIS A 124 -12.03 0.90 6.57
N TYR A 125 -11.32 -0.23 6.66
CA TYR A 125 -11.62 -1.28 7.64
C TYR A 125 -11.21 -0.88 9.06
N GLU A 126 -10.03 -0.28 9.21
CA GLU A 126 -9.46 0.13 10.49
C GLU A 126 -10.26 1.30 11.08
N ILE A 127 -10.57 2.34 10.29
CA ILE A 127 -11.45 3.48 10.62
C ILE A 127 -12.82 2.98 11.13
N ALA A 128 -13.46 2.06 10.40
CA ALA A 128 -14.74 1.47 10.81
C ALA A 128 -14.64 0.67 12.13
N SER A 129 -13.53 -0.04 12.33
CA SER A 129 -13.29 -0.88 13.51
C SER A 129 -12.95 -0.06 14.75
N TYR A 130 -12.01 0.88 14.63
CA TYR A 130 -11.62 1.82 15.67
C TYR A 130 -12.77 2.75 16.07
N GLY A 131 -13.48 3.35 15.11
CA GLY A 131 -14.65 4.18 15.37
C GLY A 131 -15.78 3.42 16.09
N GLY A 132 -16.05 2.17 15.66
CA GLY A 132 -17.02 1.30 16.33
C GLY A 132 -16.64 0.95 17.78
N LEU A 133 -15.38 0.56 18.01
CA LEU A 133 -14.89 0.19 19.35
C LEU A 133 -14.74 1.41 20.27
N LEU A 134 -14.38 2.58 19.74
CA LEU A 134 -14.35 3.86 20.45
C LEU A 134 -15.71 4.18 21.08
N GLN A 135 -16.78 4.11 20.30
CA GLN A 135 -18.14 4.37 20.80
C GLN A 135 -18.60 3.35 21.84
N ILE A 136 -18.13 2.09 21.76
CA ILE A 136 -18.41 1.08 22.79
C ILE A 136 -17.59 1.34 24.07
N ALA A 137 -16.33 1.80 23.95
CA ALA A 137 -15.52 2.21 25.10
C ALA A 137 -16.16 3.40 25.84
N LEU A 138 -16.61 4.42 25.10
CA LEU A 138 -17.38 5.55 25.64
C LEU A 138 -18.70 5.09 26.30
N THR A 139 -19.44 4.17 25.67
CA THR A 139 -20.67 3.58 26.23
C THR A 139 -20.42 2.90 27.58
N PHE A 140 -19.29 2.19 27.75
CA PHE A 140 -18.89 1.61 29.04
C PHE A 140 -18.17 2.60 29.98
N ASN A 141 -18.10 3.88 29.61
CA ASN A 141 -17.43 4.97 30.33
C ASN A 141 -15.94 4.67 30.56
N MET A 142 -15.26 4.11 29.55
CA MET A 142 -13.84 3.74 29.60
C MET A 142 -12.99 4.82 28.92
N GLU A 143 -13.11 6.07 29.40
CA GLU A 143 -12.45 7.28 28.85
C GLU A 143 -10.99 7.02 28.45
N SER A 144 -10.13 6.57 29.37
CA SER A 144 -8.70 6.31 29.08
C SER A 144 -8.40 5.14 28.10
N ILE A 145 -9.43 4.48 27.57
CA ILE A 145 -9.35 3.52 26.45
C ILE A 145 -9.93 4.17 25.18
N ALA A 146 -11.00 4.96 25.31
CA ALA A 146 -11.50 5.82 24.23
C ALA A 146 -10.39 6.79 23.75
N ASP A 147 -9.71 7.48 24.67
CA ASP A 147 -8.56 8.37 24.40
C ASP A 147 -7.38 7.69 23.67
N LEU A 148 -7.39 6.36 23.55
CA LEU A 148 -6.40 5.58 22.83
C LEU A 148 -6.96 5.11 21.48
N LEU A 149 -8.19 4.62 21.43
CA LEU A 149 -8.85 4.22 20.17
C LEU A 149 -9.07 5.43 19.24
N GLU A 150 -9.44 6.59 19.78
CA GLU A 150 -9.59 7.85 19.06
C GLU A 150 -8.27 8.34 18.44
N LYS A 151 -7.12 8.05 19.09
CA LYS A 151 -5.82 8.45 18.55
C LYS A 151 -5.37 7.60 17.38
N THR A 152 -5.67 6.30 17.38
CA THR A 152 -5.44 5.50 16.17
C THR A 152 -6.42 5.92 15.07
N LEU A 153 -7.71 6.07 15.38
CA LEU A 153 -8.73 6.48 14.41
C LEU A 153 -8.32 7.74 13.62
N LEU A 154 -7.86 8.78 14.30
CA LEU A 154 -7.39 10.01 13.65
C LEU A 154 -6.11 9.81 12.82
N GLU A 155 -5.21 8.93 13.23
CA GLU A 155 -3.99 8.62 12.49
C GLU A 155 -4.29 7.80 11.20
N GLU A 156 -5.31 6.93 11.19
CA GLU A 156 -5.77 6.26 9.95
C GLU A 156 -6.62 7.20 9.07
N GLU A 157 -7.47 8.05 9.66
CA GLU A 157 -8.23 9.09 8.92
C GLU A 157 -7.28 10.11 8.24
N GLU A 158 -6.16 10.47 8.86
CA GLU A 158 -5.10 11.27 8.24
C GLU A 158 -4.35 10.50 7.13
N THR A 159 -4.20 9.17 7.26
CA THR A 159 -3.53 8.31 6.25
C THR A 159 -4.37 8.13 4.99
N ASP A 160 -5.68 7.85 5.11
CA ASP A 160 -6.59 7.69 3.96
C ASP A 160 -6.71 8.98 3.13
N LEU A 161 -6.66 10.14 3.80
CA LEU A 161 -6.61 11.46 3.15
C LEU A 161 -5.28 11.66 2.39
N LEU A 162 -4.13 11.34 2.98
CA LEU A 162 -2.84 11.42 2.30
C LEU A 162 -2.78 10.50 1.07
N LEU A 163 -3.27 9.27 1.19
CA LEU A 163 -3.38 8.32 0.09
C LEU A 163 -4.25 8.87 -1.06
N SER A 164 -5.37 9.51 -0.72
CA SER A 164 -6.26 10.18 -1.68
C SER A 164 -5.57 11.35 -2.39
N ASP A 165 -4.89 12.22 -1.63
CA ASP A 165 -4.16 13.38 -2.17
C ASP A 165 -3.04 12.96 -3.15
N ILE A 166 -2.28 11.91 -2.83
CA ILE A 166 -1.23 11.35 -3.73
C ILE A 166 -1.85 10.81 -5.02
N ALA A 167 -2.94 10.03 -4.90
CA ALA A 167 -3.62 9.44 -6.05
C ALA A 167 -4.21 10.49 -7.00
N GLU A 168 -4.90 11.51 -6.47
CA GLU A 168 -5.53 12.57 -7.26
C GLU A 168 -4.51 13.58 -7.84
N SER A 169 -3.33 13.76 -7.21
CA SER A 169 -2.35 14.78 -7.63
C SER A 169 -1.65 14.46 -8.95
N TYR A 170 -1.21 13.21 -9.16
CA TYR A 170 -0.53 12.80 -10.40
C TYR A 170 -0.63 11.30 -10.72
N ILE A 171 -0.61 10.40 -9.72
CA ILE A 171 -0.50 8.95 -9.99
C ILE A 171 -1.67 8.44 -10.85
N ASN A 172 -2.91 8.85 -10.59
CA ASN A 172 -4.06 8.47 -11.44
C ASN A 172 -4.04 9.13 -12.83
N LEU A 173 -3.31 10.22 -13.03
CA LEU A 173 -3.19 10.91 -14.32
C LEU A 173 -2.11 10.24 -15.17
N GLU A 174 -0.93 9.99 -14.59
CA GLU A 174 0.18 9.33 -15.29
C GLU A 174 -0.16 7.85 -15.58
N ALA A 175 -0.80 7.13 -14.65
CA ALA A 175 -1.30 5.76 -14.90
C ALA A 175 -2.36 5.68 -16.02
N ALA A 176 -3.04 6.79 -16.35
CA ALA A 176 -3.99 6.86 -17.45
C ALA A 176 -3.32 7.22 -18.81
N GLU A 177 -2.03 7.54 -18.80
CA GLU A 177 -1.17 7.77 -19.98
C GLU A 177 -0.08 6.67 -20.13
N GLU A 178 -0.11 5.61 -19.33
CA GLU A 178 0.76 4.43 -19.50
C GLU A 178 0.25 3.53 -20.65
N ASP A 179 1.12 3.29 -21.64
CA ASP A 179 0.89 2.28 -22.68
C ASP A 179 1.14 0.86 -22.14
N ASP A 180 0.29 -0.10 -22.49
CA ASP A 180 0.55 -1.53 -22.24
C ASP A 180 1.70 -2.01 -23.15
N ASP A 181 2.86 -2.31 -22.57
CA ASP A 181 4.09 -2.72 -23.28
C ASP A 181 3.95 -4.00 -24.15
N GLU A 182 2.83 -4.74 -24.03
CA GLU A 182 2.55 -5.94 -24.84
C GLU A 182 2.23 -5.63 -26.33
N ASP A 183 1.77 -4.43 -26.69
CA ASP A 183 1.38 -4.09 -28.07
C ASP A 183 2.56 -3.69 -28.99
N ASN A 184 3.77 -3.54 -28.46
CA ASN A 184 4.93 -3.01 -29.19
C ASN A 184 5.68 -4.01 -30.11
N ASP A 185 5.32 -5.31 -30.14
CA ASP A 185 6.14 -6.37 -30.77
C ASP A 185 5.74 -6.78 -32.21
N GLU A 186 4.69 -6.18 -32.79
CA GLU A 186 4.23 -6.51 -34.17
C GLU A 186 4.92 -5.71 -35.30
N ASP A 187 5.33 -4.44 -35.08
CA ASP A 187 5.54 -3.49 -36.21
C ASP A 187 6.97 -3.45 -36.85
N ASP A 188 8.09 -3.81 -36.17
CA ASP A 188 9.45 -3.90 -36.81
C ASP A 188 9.67 -5.17 -37.66
N LYS A 189 8.68 -5.55 -38.47
CA LYS A 189 8.81 -6.65 -39.44
C LYS A 189 8.63 -6.23 -40.90
N ASN A 190 8.08 -5.05 -41.19
CA ASN A 190 7.73 -4.63 -42.57
C ASN A 190 8.71 -3.64 -43.27
N ASN A 191 9.83 -3.23 -42.66
CA ASN A 191 10.72 -2.20 -43.22
C ASN A 191 12.14 -2.68 -43.59
N LYS A 192 12.30 -3.91 -44.13
CA LYS A 192 13.61 -4.44 -44.56
C LYS A 192 13.68 -5.03 -45.98
N GLU A 193 12.68 -4.84 -46.85
CA GLU A 193 12.73 -5.24 -48.27
C GLU A 193 12.53 -4.09 -49.29
N SER A 194 13.31 -3.00 -49.20
CA SER A 194 13.54 -2.11 -50.37
C SER A 194 14.77 -1.20 -50.27
N LYS A 195 15.97 -1.78 -50.48
CA LYS A 195 17.11 -1.21 -51.24
C LYS A 195 18.26 -2.23 -51.27
N GLY A 196 18.51 -2.84 -52.43
CA GLY A 196 19.68 -3.69 -52.62
C GLY A 196 20.96 -2.89 -52.91
N ASP A 197 22.13 -3.53 -52.81
CA ASP A 197 23.36 -3.08 -53.46
C ASP A 197 23.96 -4.22 -54.28
N HIS A 198 24.61 -3.89 -55.40
CA HIS A 198 24.88 -4.78 -56.51
C HIS A 198 26.40 -4.97 -56.70
N LYS A 199 26.97 -6.09 -56.25
CA LYS A 199 28.40 -6.40 -56.44
C LYS A 199 28.70 -7.90 -56.60
N ASN A 200 29.07 -8.31 -57.81
CA ASN A 200 30.39 -8.91 -58.01
C ASN A 200 30.92 -8.63 -59.44
N LYS A 201 32.21 -8.92 -59.69
CA LYS A 201 33.05 -8.21 -60.67
C LYS A 201 33.91 -9.15 -61.51
N SER A 202 33.97 -8.91 -62.83
CA SER A 202 34.77 -9.70 -63.78
C SER A 202 35.86 -8.87 -64.49
N THR A 203 35.98 -8.97 -65.82
CA THR A 203 37.17 -8.62 -66.64
C THR A 203 36.74 -8.15 -68.05
N SER A 204 37.58 -7.58 -68.93
CA SER A 204 39.06 -7.37 -68.91
C SER A 204 39.44 -6.11 -69.72
N SER A 205 40.75 -5.85 -69.93
CA SER A 205 41.33 -4.85 -70.86
C SER A 205 41.16 -3.38 -70.41
N ALA A 206 42.22 -2.58 -70.19
CA ALA A 206 43.17 -1.99 -71.15
C ALA A 206 42.46 -1.12 -72.24
N THR A 207 42.91 0.12 -72.57
CA THR A 207 44.30 0.65 -72.53
C THR A 207 44.39 2.20 -72.49
N ASP A 208 45.48 2.72 -71.92
CA ASP A 208 46.31 3.89 -72.35
C ASP A 208 45.95 5.41 -72.23
N MET A 209 47.05 6.16 -72.04
CA MET A 209 47.39 7.56 -72.43
C MET A 209 46.68 8.85 -71.90
N LYS A 210 47.37 9.46 -70.91
CA LYS A 210 48.06 10.79 -70.95
C LYS A 210 47.33 12.15 -70.73
N LYS A 211 48.10 13.01 -70.02
CA LYS A 211 48.01 14.47 -69.80
C LYS A 211 46.83 14.96 -68.93
N GLY A 212 46.96 16.06 -68.17
CA GLY A 212 48.15 16.88 -67.87
C GLY A 212 47.88 18.39 -67.97
N GLU A 213 48.42 19.14 -67.01
CA GLU A 213 48.31 20.62 -66.83
C GLU A 213 46.89 21.09 -66.40
N ASN A 214 46.62 21.90 -65.37
CA ASN A 214 47.33 22.93 -64.57
C ASN A 214 47.15 24.37 -65.06
N ALA A 215 46.17 25.11 -64.50
CA ALA A 215 46.24 26.57 -64.28
C ALA A 215 45.09 27.10 -63.41
N LYS A 216 45.45 27.79 -62.31
CA LYS A 216 44.72 28.84 -61.57
C LYS A 216 43.21 28.70 -61.36
#